data_AF-A0A6G3XJJ3-F1
#
_entry.id   AF-A0A6G3XJJ3-F1
#
_cell.length_a   1.000
_cell.length_b   1.000
_cell.length_c   1.000
_cell.angle_alpha   90.00
_cell.angle_beta   90.00
_cell.angle_gamma   90.00
#
_symmetry.space_group_name_H-M   'P 1'
#
loop_
_entity.id
_entity.type
_entity.pdbx_description
1 polymer ?
#
loop_
_entity_poly.entity_id
_entity_poly.type
_entity_poly.pdbx_seq_one_letter_code
_entity_poly.pdbx_strand_id
1 'polypeptide(L)'
;RLVEVLNPERSLARHPLFQVWLNLQNTADIEISLPGTEVGPQGVGIGAAKFDLAFSLRERYDEQGSPAGMTGLVEYSDDLFDPETVSRMADRLLRLLDGVCTDPDLPIARVDVLSPAERRQVTAGFNATGYDVPRGTFAALFAHQAAATPGSVAISHDGSELSYAQLDAEADGLARQLTRRGIGPEDVVAVALPRTPRLVVALLAVAKAGAVYLPVDPQYPAERVSFILTDARPALLVTDGPAAAGLPASDVPRLLLDGPSADDGPDASLDSVPGAARRAVPANAAYMIYTSGSTG
;
A
#
# COMPACT_ATOMS: atom_id res chain seq x y z
N ARG A 1 -2.78 30.30 -33.71
CA ARG A 1 -3.88 31.04 -33.06
C ARG A 1 -4.29 30.49 -31.69
N LEU A 2 -4.77 29.24 -31.52
CA LEU A 2 -5.21 28.76 -30.18
C LEU A 2 -4.06 28.60 -29.17
N VAL A 3 -2.93 28.01 -29.57
CA VAL A 3 -1.72 27.89 -28.72
C VAL A 3 -1.19 29.26 -28.26
N GLU A 4 -1.26 30.26 -29.13
CA GLU A 4 -0.83 31.63 -28.80
C GLU A 4 -1.79 32.29 -27.80
N VAL A 5 -3.09 32.00 -27.89
CA VAL A 5 -4.12 32.51 -26.97
C VAL A 5 -4.04 31.85 -25.60
N LEU A 6 -3.86 30.53 -25.55
CA LEU A 6 -3.81 29.77 -24.30
C LEU A 6 -2.43 29.82 -23.62
N ASN A 7 -1.38 30.12 -24.40
CA ASN A 7 0.02 30.21 -23.97
C ASN A 7 0.44 29.14 -22.94
N PRO A 8 0.26 27.83 -23.24
CA PRO A 8 0.63 26.76 -22.33
C PRO A 8 2.15 26.72 -22.13
N GLU A 9 2.60 26.11 -21.03
CA GLU A 9 4.02 25.88 -20.77
C GLU A 9 4.66 25.15 -21.96
N ARG A 10 5.64 25.79 -22.60
CA ARG A 10 6.30 25.25 -23.78
C ARG A 10 7.29 24.17 -23.35
N SER A 11 7.16 23.00 -23.95
CA SER A 11 8.11 21.91 -23.82
C SER A 11 8.49 21.41 -25.21
N LEU A 12 9.75 21.02 -25.38
CA LEU A 12 10.22 20.34 -26.59
C LEU A 12 9.89 18.85 -26.58
N ALA A 13 9.43 18.31 -25.44
CA ALA A 13 9.20 16.89 -25.24
C ALA A 13 7.74 16.46 -25.45
N ARG A 14 6.81 17.40 -25.67
CA ARG A 14 5.38 17.12 -25.83
C ARG A 14 4.71 18.15 -26.72
N HIS A 15 3.66 17.75 -27.41
CA HIS A 15 2.78 18.71 -28.08
C HIS A 15 2.09 19.63 -27.07
N PRO A 16 1.84 20.90 -27.43
CA PRO A 16 1.45 21.94 -26.47
C PRO A 16 0.02 21.82 -25.93
N LEU A 17 -0.87 21.07 -26.58
CA LEU A 17 -2.30 21.01 -26.19
C LEU A 17 -2.83 19.58 -26.02
N PHE A 18 -2.35 18.63 -26.82
CA PHE A 18 -2.79 17.24 -26.79
C PHE A 18 -1.65 16.34 -27.24
N GLN A 19 -1.65 15.10 -26.76
CA GLN A 19 -0.61 14.10 -27.07
C GLN A 19 -1.18 12.93 -27.88
N VAL A 20 -2.49 12.74 -27.82
CA VAL A 20 -3.20 11.72 -28.58
C VAL A 20 -4.07 12.38 -29.65
N TRP A 21 -3.91 11.91 -30.88
CA TRP A 21 -4.73 12.36 -32.02
C TRP A 21 -5.68 11.24 -32.46
N LEU A 22 -6.93 11.59 -32.76
CA LEU A 22 -7.88 10.69 -33.41
C LEU A 22 -8.49 11.40 -34.61
N ASN A 23 -8.39 10.77 -35.78
CA ASN A 23 -8.99 11.25 -37.02
C ASN A 23 -9.84 10.16 -37.66
N LEU A 24 -10.96 10.57 -38.26
CA LEU A 24 -11.84 9.72 -39.06
C LEU A 24 -11.96 10.32 -40.46
N GLN A 25 -11.55 9.56 -41.48
CA GLN A 25 -11.75 9.89 -42.88
C GLN A 25 -12.92 9.09 -43.44
N ASN A 26 -14.03 9.77 -43.73
CA ASN A 26 -15.28 9.16 -44.20
C ASN A 26 -15.57 9.45 -45.69
N THR A 27 -14.66 10.10 -46.41
CA THR A 27 -14.80 10.37 -47.85
C THR A 27 -14.30 9.18 -48.68
N ALA A 28 -15.06 8.81 -49.72
CA ALA A 28 -14.66 7.80 -50.68
C ALA A 28 -13.33 8.15 -51.38
N ASP A 29 -12.54 7.12 -51.70
CA ASP A 29 -11.29 7.30 -52.44
C ASP A 29 -11.56 7.77 -53.88
N ILE A 30 -10.64 8.60 -54.39
CA ILE A 30 -10.67 9.02 -55.79
C ILE A 30 -10.02 7.89 -56.59
N GLU A 31 -10.82 7.08 -57.27
CA GLU A 31 -10.31 6.10 -58.23
C GLU A 31 -9.70 6.81 -59.44
N ILE A 32 -8.39 6.62 -59.64
CA ILE A 32 -7.69 7.13 -60.82
C ILE A 32 -7.60 5.99 -61.82
N SER A 33 -8.47 5.98 -62.83
CA SER A 33 -8.38 5.00 -63.91
C SER A 33 -7.46 5.49 -65.03
N LEU A 34 -6.44 4.72 -65.39
CA LEU A 34 -5.61 4.96 -66.57
C LEU A 34 -5.80 3.79 -67.56
N PRO A 35 -6.03 4.05 -68.87
CA PRO A 35 -6.27 2.98 -69.84
C PRO A 35 -5.14 1.95 -69.87
N GLY A 36 -5.47 0.69 -69.62
CA GLY A 36 -4.51 -0.43 -69.62
C GLY A 36 -3.57 -0.47 -68.41
N THR A 37 -3.89 0.20 -67.30
CA THR A 37 -3.07 0.20 -66.08
C THR A 37 -3.94 0.14 -64.83
N GLU A 38 -3.60 -0.78 -63.91
CA GLU A 38 -4.18 -0.83 -62.57
C GLU A 38 -3.44 0.15 -61.66
N VAL A 39 -4.16 1.06 -61.02
CA VAL A 39 -3.61 2.08 -60.13
C VAL A 39 -4.22 1.88 -58.75
N GLY A 40 -3.37 1.75 -57.74
CA GLY A 40 -3.78 1.66 -56.34
C GLY A 40 -2.98 2.63 -55.48
N PRO A 41 -3.57 3.16 -54.39
CA PRO A 41 -2.83 3.98 -53.45
C PRO A 41 -1.71 3.16 -52.79
N GLN A 42 -0.48 3.67 -52.82
CA GLN A 42 0.63 3.12 -52.06
C GLN A 42 0.85 3.99 -50.82
N GLY A 43 0.53 3.44 -49.64
CA GLY A 43 0.83 4.11 -48.38
C GLY A 43 2.35 4.19 -48.17
N VAL A 44 2.90 5.40 -48.18
CA VAL A 44 4.30 5.64 -47.79
C VAL A 44 4.31 5.97 -46.30
N GLY A 45 4.87 5.08 -45.48
CA GLY A 45 5.07 5.34 -44.06
C GLY A 45 6.04 6.49 -43.87
N ILE A 46 5.56 7.62 -43.33
CA ILE A 46 6.44 8.70 -42.90
C ILE A 46 7.03 8.22 -41.58
N GLY A 47 8.29 7.76 -41.59
CA GLY A 47 8.96 7.12 -40.44
C GLY A 47 9.25 8.03 -39.24
N ALA A 48 8.37 9.00 -38.96
CA ALA A 48 8.44 9.88 -37.80
C ALA A 48 7.02 10.09 -37.24
N ALA A 49 6.81 9.64 -36.01
CA ALA A 49 5.58 9.89 -35.26
C ALA A 49 5.44 11.39 -35.00
N LYS A 50 4.30 11.96 -35.41
CA LYS A 50 4.01 13.39 -35.22
C LYS A 50 3.43 13.71 -33.85
N PHE A 51 2.88 12.70 -33.17
CA PHE A 51 2.29 12.75 -31.84
C PHE A 51 2.75 11.52 -31.05
N ASP A 52 2.53 11.51 -29.74
CA ASP A 52 2.86 10.36 -28.89
C ASP A 52 2.09 9.12 -29.39
N LEU A 53 0.79 9.29 -29.69
CA LEU A 53 -0.09 8.25 -30.24
C LEU A 53 -1.13 8.87 -31.19
N ALA A 54 -1.32 8.32 -32.38
CA ALA A 54 -2.28 8.81 -33.36
C ALA A 54 -3.10 7.66 -33.96
N PHE A 55 -4.42 7.71 -33.77
CA PHE A 55 -5.38 6.81 -34.38
C PHE A 55 -5.95 7.47 -35.64
N SER A 56 -5.76 6.82 -36.79
CA SER A 56 -6.35 7.23 -38.06
C SER A 56 -7.31 6.15 -38.52
N LEU A 57 -8.60 6.47 -38.50
CA LEU A 57 -9.68 5.60 -38.94
C LEU A 57 -10.15 6.03 -40.33
N ARG A 58 -10.48 5.07 -41.18
CA ARG A 58 -11.01 5.28 -42.52
C ARG A 58 -12.24 4.41 -42.73
N GLU A 59 -13.33 5.03 -43.16
CA GLU A 59 -14.52 4.30 -43.58
C GLU A 59 -14.30 3.69 -44.96
N ARG A 60 -14.69 2.44 -45.13
CA ARG A 60 -14.68 1.75 -46.41
C ARG A 60 -16.08 1.72 -46.98
N TYR A 61 -16.16 1.78 -48.30
CA TYR A 61 -17.39 1.63 -49.04
C TYR A 61 -17.24 0.47 -50.04
N ASP A 62 -18.33 -0.23 -50.32
CA ASP A 62 -18.36 -1.21 -51.40
C ASP A 62 -18.55 -0.55 -52.77
N GLU A 63 -18.56 -1.36 -53.84
CA GLU A 63 -18.75 -0.89 -55.22
C GLU A 63 -20.09 -0.15 -55.46
N GLN A 64 -21.05 -0.32 -54.54
CA GLN A 64 -22.38 0.31 -54.60
C GLN A 64 -22.43 1.59 -53.76
N GLY A 65 -21.32 1.97 -53.12
CA GLY A 65 -21.23 3.13 -52.24
C GLY A 65 -21.85 2.90 -50.85
N SER A 66 -22.09 1.66 -50.45
CA SER A 66 -22.60 1.33 -49.11
C SER A 66 -21.46 1.13 -48.11
N PRO A 67 -21.62 1.50 -46.82
CA PRO A 67 -20.58 1.29 -45.80
C PRO A 67 -20.18 -0.18 -45.65
N ALA A 68 -18.88 -0.46 -45.76
CA ALA A 68 -18.27 -1.79 -45.69
C ALA A 68 -17.31 -1.93 -44.48
N GLY A 69 -17.59 -1.18 -43.41
CA GLY A 69 -16.81 -1.13 -42.18
C GLY A 69 -15.69 -0.09 -42.21
N MET A 70 -14.78 -0.17 -41.25
CA MET A 70 -13.67 0.78 -41.11
C MET A 70 -12.32 0.05 -41.04
N THR A 71 -11.27 0.72 -41.50
CA THR A 71 -9.88 0.33 -41.25
C THR A 71 -9.21 1.36 -40.36
N GLY A 72 -8.28 0.92 -39.52
CA GLY A 72 -7.56 1.78 -38.60
C GLY A 72 -6.05 1.63 -38.76
N LEU A 73 -5.33 2.73 -38.61
CA LEU A 73 -3.89 2.79 -38.46
C LEU A 73 -3.57 3.46 -37.13
N VAL A 74 -2.61 2.91 -36.39
CA VAL A 74 -2.07 3.54 -35.18
C VAL A 74 -0.61 3.87 -35.42
N GLU A 75 -0.28 5.16 -35.39
CA GLU A 75 1.09 5.67 -35.41
C GLU A 75 1.48 6.04 -33.98
N TYR A 76 2.70 5.72 -33.55
CA TYR A 76 3.13 5.95 -32.17
C TYR A 76 4.62 6.28 -32.10
N SER A 77 5.02 6.97 -31.02
CA SER A 77 6.42 7.23 -30.73
C SER A 77 7.10 5.99 -30.13
N ASP A 78 8.14 5.48 -30.79
CA ASP A 78 8.94 4.34 -30.30
C ASP A 78 9.69 4.64 -28.99
N ASP A 79 9.91 5.93 -28.66
CA ASP A 79 10.50 6.33 -27.39
C ASP A 79 9.53 6.12 -26.20
N LEU A 80 8.23 6.00 -26.46
CA LEU A 80 7.16 5.93 -25.46
C LEU A 80 6.41 4.59 -25.46
N PHE A 81 6.29 3.94 -26.61
CA PHE A 81 5.48 2.73 -26.76
C PHE A 81 6.19 1.65 -27.55
N ASP A 82 5.96 0.40 -27.15
CA ASP A 82 6.31 -0.77 -27.93
C ASP A 82 5.08 -1.28 -28.73
N PRO A 83 5.29 -2.07 -29.82
CA PRO A 83 4.20 -2.58 -30.64
C PRO A 83 3.16 -3.41 -29.89
N GLU A 84 3.56 -4.16 -28.84
CA GLU A 84 2.64 -5.00 -28.06
C GLU A 84 1.71 -4.11 -27.23
N THR A 85 2.25 -3.07 -26.60
CA THR A 85 1.48 -2.08 -25.85
C THR A 85 0.45 -1.38 -26.72
N VAL A 86 0.83 -0.95 -27.92
CA VAL A 86 -0.09 -0.29 -28.85
C VAL A 86 -1.16 -1.24 -29.36
N SER A 87 -0.79 -2.49 -29.66
CA SER A 87 -1.74 -3.53 -30.06
C SER A 87 -2.77 -3.78 -28.95
N ARG A 88 -2.34 -3.88 -27.69
CA ARG A 88 -3.26 -4.00 -26.54
C ARG A 88 -4.16 -2.77 -26.41
N MET A 89 -3.65 -1.56 -26.61
CA MET A 89 -4.48 -0.35 -26.58
C MET A 89 -5.55 -0.36 -27.68
N ALA A 90 -5.20 -0.78 -28.90
CA ALA A 90 -6.14 -0.93 -30.01
C ALA A 90 -7.21 -2.00 -29.70
N ASP A 91 -6.83 -3.16 -29.18
CA ASP A 91 -7.77 -4.21 -28.77
C ASP A 91 -8.76 -3.71 -27.70
N ARG A 92 -8.29 -2.92 -26.75
CA ARG A 92 -9.12 -2.34 -25.69
C ARG A 92 -10.07 -1.26 -26.24
N LEU A 93 -9.61 -0.45 -27.19
CA LEU A 93 -10.47 0.50 -27.92
C LEU A 93 -11.58 -0.23 -28.67
N LEU A 94 -11.26 -1.33 -29.36
CA LEU A 94 -12.26 -2.15 -30.05
C LEU A 94 -13.29 -2.74 -29.08
N ARG A 95 -12.88 -3.26 -27.91
CA ARG A 95 -13.81 -3.74 -26.88
C ARG A 95 -14.72 -2.64 -26.34
N LEU A 96 -14.17 -1.44 -26.14
CA LEU A 96 -14.95 -0.27 -25.72
C LEU A 96 -16.04 0.05 -26.76
N LEU A 97 -15.66 0.13 -28.04
CA LEU A 97 -16.59 0.40 -29.13
C LEU A 97 -17.66 -0.69 -29.25
N ASP A 98 -17.27 -1.97 -29.21
CA ASP A 98 -18.18 -3.11 -29.24
C ASP A 98 -19.17 -3.08 -28.07
N GLY A 99 -18.70 -2.78 -26.86
CA GLY A 99 -19.55 -2.66 -25.67
C GLY A 99 -20.59 -1.55 -25.79
N VAL A 100 -20.18 -0.35 -26.24
CA VAL A 100 -21.09 0.79 -26.43
C VAL A 100 -22.08 0.56 -27.59
N CYS A 101 -21.66 -0.14 -28.65
CA CYS A 101 -22.56 -0.48 -29.75
C CYS A 101 -23.57 -1.59 -29.37
N THR A 102 -23.17 -2.53 -28.51
CA THR A 102 -24.03 -3.64 -28.07
C THR A 102 -25.09 -3.21 -27.06
N ASP A 103 -24.72 -2.33 -26.12
CA ASP A 103 -25.64 -1.77 -25.13
C ASP A 103 -25.44 -0.25 -24.99
N PRO A 104 -26.10 0.55 -25.84
CA PRO A 104 -25.94 2.01 -25.85
C PRO A 104 -26.40 2.72 -24.56
N ASP A 105 -27.26 2.07 -23.77
CA ASP A 105 -27.76 2.61 -22.51
C ASP A 105 -26.83 2.26 -21.32
N LEU A 106 -25.81 1.43 -21.54
CA LEU A 106 -24.83 1.08 -20.51
C LEU A 106 -24.02 2.32 -20.11
N PRO A 107 -23.95 2.68 -18.81
CA PRO A 107 -23.08 3.77 -18.38
C PRO A 107 -21.62 3.50 -18.76
N ILE A 108 -20.95 4.49 -19.35
CA ILE A 108 -19.56 4.37 -19.84
C ILE A 108 -18.61 3.79 -18.78
N ALA A 109 -18.79 4.14 -17.50
CA ALA A 109 -17.99 3.64 -16.38
C ALA A 109 -18.09 2.12 -16.15
N ARG A 110 -19.06 1.44 -16.77
CA ARG A 110 -19.28 0.00 -16.67
C ARG A 110 -18.81 -0.78 -17.89
N VAL A 111 -18.38 -0.12 -18.96
CA VAL A 111 -17.86 -0.80 -20.15
C VAL A 111 -16.52 -1.43 -19.79
N ASP A 112 -16.40 -2.74 -20.00
CA ASP A 112 -15.16 -3.46 -19.74
C ASP A 112 -14.16 -3.27 -20.87
N VAL A 113 -13.07 -2.57 -20.59
CA VAL A 113 -11.97 -2.43 -21.54
C VAL A 113 -11.01 -3.61 -21.48
N LEU A 114 -10.99 -4.38 -20.39
CA LEU A 114 -10.08 -5.51 -20.25
C LEU A 114 -10.65 -6.76 -20.93
N SER A 115 -9.76 -7.58 -21.48
CA SER A 115 -10.13 -8.93 -21.84
C SER A 115 -10.47 -9.77 -20.60
N PRO A 116 -11.25 -10.86 -20.77
CA PRO A 116 -11.49 -11.80 -19.68
C PRO A 116 -10.19 -12.37 -19.07
N ALA A 117 -9.13 -12.50 -19.87
CA ALA A 117 -7.82 -12.96 -19.40
C ALA A 117 -7.10 -11.91 -18.54
N GLU A 118 -7.04 -10.66 -19.01
CA GLU A 118 -6.46 -9.54 -18.25
C GLU A 118 -7.22 -9.30 -16.93
N ARG A 119 -8.55 -9.35 -16.98
CA ARG A 119 -9.39 -9.23 -15.77
C ARG A 119 -9.08 -10.34 -14.77
N ARG A 120 -8.96 -11.59 -15.21
CA ARG A 120 -8.55 -12.70 -14.34
C ARG A 120 -7.14 -12.51 -13.79
N GLN A 121 -6.21 -11.99 -14.59
CA GLN A 121 -4.86 -11.71 -14.12
C GLN A 121 -4.85 -10.67 -13.00
N VAL A 122 -5.61 -9.57 -13.14
CA VAL A 122 -5.68 -8.50 -12.14
C VAL A 122 -6.43 -8.94 -10.87
N THR A 123 -7.52 -9.70 -11.03
CA THR A 123 -8.38 -10.07 -9.90
C THR A 123 -7.92 -11.31 -9.15
N ALA A 124 -7.32 -12.29 -9.83
CA ALA A 124 -6.89 -13.55 -9.24
C ALA A 124 -5.39 -13.81 -9.41
N GLY A 125 -4.82 -13.58 -10.59
CA GLY A 125 -3.42 -13.90 -10.90
C GLY A 125 -2.42 -13.18 -9.99
N PHE A 126 -2.49 -11.85 -9.92
CA PHE A 126 -1.64 -11.06 -9.04
C PHE A 126 -1.94 -11.25 -7.55
N ASN A 127 -3.16 -11.69 -7.21
CA ASN A 127 -3.61 -11.89 -5.84
C ASN A 127 -3.48 -13.34 -5.35
N ALA A 128 -2.85 -14.22 -6.14
CA ALA A 128 -2.61 -15.61 -5.78
C ALA A 128 -1.46 -15.74 -4.75
N THR A 129 -1.59 -15.06 -3.61
CA THR A 129 -0.58 -14.93 -2.56
C THR A 129 -0.91 -15.75 -1.31
N GLY A 130 -1.85 -16.69 -1.39
CA GLY A 130 -2.22 -17.55 -0.28
C GLY A 130 -1.15 -18.58 0.03
N TYR A 131 -0.68 -18.61 1.28
CA TYR A 131 0.22 -19.63 1.82
C TYR A 131 -0.07 -19.86 3.30
N ASP A 132 0.31 -21.04 3.81
CA ASP A 132 0.11 -21.38 5.22
C ASP A 132 1.07 -20.60 6.12
N VAL A 133 0.51 -19.97 7.16
CA VAL A 133 1.26 -19.27 8.20
C VAL A 133 1.05 -19.93 9.56
N PRO A 134 2.05 -19.89 10.47
CA PRO A 134 1.89 -20.36 11.84
C PRO A 134 0.69 -19.69 12.53
N ARG A 135 -0.12 -20.51 13.22
CA ARG A 135 -1.28 -20.03 13.97
C ARG A 135 -0.88 -19.62 15.38
N GLY A 136 -1.51 -18.58 15.91
CA GLY A 136 -1.31 -18.13 17.29
C GLY A 136 -1.09 -16.63 17.37
N THR A 137 -0.93 -16.13 18.60
CA THR A 137 -0.53 -14.74 18.84
C THR A 137 0.98 -14.60 18.65
N PHE A 138 1.44 -13.39 18.33
CA PHE A 138 2.87 -13.10 18.26
C PHE A 138 3.60 -13.47 19.56
N ALA A 139 3.00 -13.19 20.72
CA ALA A 139 3.55 -13.56 22.02
C ALA A 139 3.73 -15.08 22.18
N ALA A 140 2.77 -15.90 21.72
CA ALA A 140 2.87 -17.35 21.78
C ALA A 140 3.96 -17.91 20.83
N LEU A 141 4.05 -17.35 19.62
CA LEU A 141 5.09 -17.71 18.66
C LEU A 141 6.48 -17.34 19.18
N PHE A 142 6.63 -16.18 19.81
CA PHE A 142 7.88 -15.75 20.43
C PHE A 142 8.27 -16.66 21.60
N ALA A 143 7.34 -16.97 22.51
CA ALA A 143 7.61 -17.86 23.64
C ALA A 143 8.05 -19.27 23.17
N HIS A 144 7.43 -19.79 22.10
CA HIS A 144 7.84 -21.06 21.49
C HIS A 144 9.27 -20.99 20.94
N GLN A 145 9.64 -19.90 20.25
CA GLN A 145 11.00 -19.70 19.76
C GLN A 145 12.00 -19.57 20.92
N ALA A 146 11.66 -18.84 21.98
CA ALA A 146 12.53 -18.67 23.13
C ALA A 146 12.82 -19.98 23.86
N ALA A 147 11.82 -20.86 23.97
CA ALA A 147 11.98 -22.20 24.49
C ALA A 147 12.82 -23.11 23.57
N ALA A 148 12.70 -22.94 22.25
CA ALA A 148 13.43 -23.75 21.27
C ALA A 148 14.93 -23.43 21.20
N THR A 149 15.31 -22.15 21.35
CA THR A 149 16.71 -21.70 21.24
C THR A 149 17.09 -20.72 22.35
N PRO A 150 17.03 -21.12 23.63
CA PRO A 150 17.12 -20.20 24.78
C PRO A 150 18.47 -19.48 24.89
N GLY A 151 19.57 -20.14 24.50
CA GLY A 151 20.92 -19.60 24.57
C GLY A 151 21.34 -18.76 23.35
N SER A 152 20.53 -18.70 22.30
CA SER A 152 20.84 -17.90 21.12
C SER A 152 20.63 -16.42 21.39
N VAL A 153 21.46 -15.57 20.78
CA VAL A 153 21.32 -14.11 20.85
C VAL A 153 20.03 -13.68 20.17
N ALA A 154 19.18 -12.93 20.90
CA ALA A 154 17.94 -12.34 20.40
C ALA A 154 18.09 -10.86 20.07
N ILE A 155 18.84 -10.10 20.87
CA ILE A 155 19.13 -8.68 20.67
C ILE A 155 20.61 -8.43 20.87
N SER A 156 21.20 -7.60 20.01
CA SER A 156 22.55 -7.04 20.18
C SER A 156 22.47 -5.51 20.10
N HIS A 157 23.08 -4.80 21.05
CA HIS A 157 23.07 -3.35 21.13
C HIS A 157 24.31 -2.85 21.87
N ASP A 158 25.08 -1.94 21.25
CA ASP A 158 26.30 -1.34 21.82
C ASP A 158 27.26 -2.33 22.49
N GLY A 159 27.45 -3.50 21.87
CA GLY A 159 28.33 -4.56 22.37
C GLY A 159 27.76 -5.38 23.53
N SER A 160 26.52 -5.12 23.95
CA SER A 160 25.76 -5.97 24.88
C SER A 160 24.78 -6.86 24.11
N GLU A 161 24.58 -8.08 24.59
CA GLU A 161 23.68 -9.07 23.99
C GLU A 161 22.68 -9.58 25.01
N LEU A 162 21.44 -9.80 24.57
CA LEU A 162 20.41 -10.53 25.30
C LEU A 162 20.09 -11.80 24.56
N SER A 163 20.12 -12.93 25.26
CA SER A 163 19.62 -14.20 24.73
C SER A 163 18.09 -14.21 24.65
N TYR A 164 17.55 -15.16 23.88
CA TYR A 164 16.10 -15.39 23.85
C TYR A 164 15.53 -15.66 25.24
N ALA A 165 16.20 -16.46 26.08
CA ALA A 165 15.73 -16.74 27.43
C ALA A 165 15.73 -15.50 28.34
N GLN A 166 16.75 -14.65 28.24
CA GLN A 166 16.83 -13.40 29.00
C GLN A 166 15.74 -12.42 28.59
N LEU A 167 15.58 -12.22 27.28
CA LEU A 167 14.56 -11.34 26.72
C LEU A 167 13.15 -11.79 27.10
N ASP A 168 12.87 -13.10 27.01
CA ASP A 168 11.57 -13.67 27.35
C ASP A 168 11.26 -13.49 28.84
N ALA A 169 12.23 -13.76 29.72
CA ALA A 169 12.07 -13.60 31.16
C ALA A 169 11.84 -12.12 31.58
N GLU A 170 12.59 -11.18 30.99
CA GLU A 170 12.40 -9.75 31.24
C GLU A 170 11.02 -9.27 30.76
N ALA A 171 10.61 -9.71 29.56
CA ALA A 171 9.31 -9.37 28.99
C ALA A 171 8.15 -10.00 29.79
N ASP A 172 8.30 -11.22 30.28
CA ASP A 172 7.32 -11.90 31.15
C ASP A 172 7.15 -11.17 32.48
N GLY A 173 8.25 -10.75 33.10
CA GLY A 173 8.22 -9.95 34.33
C GLY A 173 7.42 -8.66 34.16
N LEU A 174 7.71 -7.91 33.09
CA LEU A 174 6.97 -6.69 32.80
C LEU A 174 5.50 -6.99 32.41
N ALA A 175 5.22 -8.05 31.65
CA ALA A 175 3.86 -8.45 31.30
C ALA A 175 3.01 -8.78 32.53
N ARG A 176 3.59 -9.42 33.57
CA ARG A 176 2.92 -9.64 34.85
C ARG A 176 2.60 -8.33 35.56
N GLN A 177 3.54 -7.39 35.54
CA GLN A 177 3.32 -6.05 36.11
C GLN A 177 2.22 -5.27 35.40
N LEU A 178 2.11 -5.39 34.08
CA LEU A 178 1.01 -4.80 33.30
C LEU A 178 -0.32 -5.47 33.64
N THR A 179 -0.36 -6.81 33.66
CA THR A 179 -1.57 -7.58 33.96
C THR A 179 -2.12 -7.28 35.35
N ARG A 180 -1.26 -7.15 36.37
CA ARG A 180 -1.67 -6.76 37.74
C ARG A 180 -2.29 -5.37 37.82
N ARG A 181 -1.97 -4.49 36.88
CA ARG A 181 -2.58 -3.16 36.75
C ARG A 181 -3.90 -3.20 35.98
N GLY A 182 -4.38 -4.39 35.63
CA GLY A 182 -5.59 -4.58 34.85
C GLY A 182 -5.42 -4.31 33.37
N ILE A 183 -4.19 -4.30 32.84
CA ILE A 183 -3.95 -4.23 31.39
C ILE A 183 -4.17 -5.60 30.76
N GLY A 184 -4.86 -5.64 29.63
CA GLY A 184 -5.12 -6.86 28.87
C GLY A 184 -5.54 -6.60 27.41
N PRO A 185 -6.23 -7.56 26.77
CA PRO A 185 -6.73 -7.44 25.40
C PRO A 185 -7.51 -6.15 25.13
N GLU A 186 -7.21 -5.52 23.99
CA GLU A 186 -7.76 -4.23 23.51
C GLU A 186 -7.42 -3.00 24.34
N ASP A 187 -6.72 -3.15 25.48
CA ASP A 187 -6.19 -2.00 26.23
C ASP A 187 -4.97 -1.44 25.48
N VAL A 188 -4.96 -0.12 25.23
CA VAL A 188 -3.83 0.55 24.57
C VAL A 188 -2.78 0.95 25.61
N VAL A 189 -1.54 0.54 25.41
CA VAL A 189 -0.38 0.94 26.21
C VAL A 189 0.55 1.77 25.36
N ALA A 190 0.70 3.04 25.70
CA ALA A 190 1.69 3.90 25.08
C ALA A 190 3.10 3.50 25.56
N VAL A 191 4.06 3.40 24.64
CA VAL A 191 5.45 3.06 24.94
C VAL A 191 6.34 4.19 24.41
N ALA A 192 6.91 4.96 25.35
CA ALA A 192 7.78 6.09 25.05
C ALA A 192 9.18 5.83 25.62
N LEU A 193 10.01 5.14 24.86
CA LEU A 193 11.37 4.75 25.23
C LEU A 193 12.34 5.04 24.09
N PRO A 194 13.62 5.34 24.38
CA PRO A 194 14.66 5.42 23.37
C PRO A 194 14.91 4.06 22.71
N ARG A 195 15.57 4.05 21.55
CA ARG A 195 15.91 2.84 20.79
C ARG A 195 17.01 2.02 21.48
N THR A 196 16.63 1.32 22.54
CA THR A 196 17.48 0.43 23.35
C THR A 196 16.81 -0.94 23.49
N PRO A 197 17.50 -1.98 23.98
CA PRO A 197 16.86 -3.29 24.22
C PRO A 197 15.60 -3.21 25.10
N ARG A 198 15.52 -2.24 26.01
CA ARG A 198 14.35 -2.01 26.87
C ARG A 198 13.08 -1.68 26.09
N LEU A 199 13.20 -1.02 24.93
CA LEU A 199 12.07 -0.79 24.05
C LEU A 199 11.48 -2.12 23.57
N VAL A 200 12.33 -3.05 23.13
CA VAL A 200 11.87 -4.37 22.66
C VAL A 200 11.25 -5.18 23.80
N VAL A 201 11.86 -5.16 24.99
CA VAL A 201 11.28 -5.76 26.21
C VAL A 201 9.89 -5.20 26.49
N ALA A 202 9.71 -3.87 26.44
CA ALA A 202 8.42 -3.23 26.69
C ALA A 202 7.36 -3.62 25.64
N LEU A 203 7.70 -3.61 24.35
CA LEU A 203 6.78 -4.01 23.28
C LEU A 203 6.36 -5.49 23.41
N LEU A 204 7.33 -6.37 23.68
CA LEU A 204 7.04 -7.80 23.92
C LEU A 204 6.19 -8.01 25.16
N ALA A 205 6.45 -7.27 26.24
CA ALA A 205 5.67 -7.36 27.47
C ALA A 205 4.21 -6.92 27.26
N VAL A 206 3.98 -5.84 26.51
CA VAL A 206 2.62 -5.40 26.14
C VAL A 206 1.92 -6.48 25.31
N ALA A 207 2.60 -7.05 24.31
CA ALA A 207 2.05 -8.14 23.51
C ALA A 207 1.76 -9.42 24.33
N LYS A 208 2.63 -9.75 25.31
CA LYS A 208 2.46 -10.88 26.24
C LYS A 208 1.33 -10.66 27.24
N ALA A 209 1.10 -9.42 27.68
CA ALA A 209 -0.10 -9.04 28.43
C ALA A 209 -1.37 -9.07 27.55
N GLY A 210 -1.22 -9.26 26.23
CA GLY A 210 -2.32 -9.29 25.26
C GLY A 210 -2.80 -7.91 24.82
N ALA A 211 -2.13 -6.85 25.26
CA ALA A 211 -2.51 -5.46 25.03
C ALA A 211 -1.97 -4.92 23.69
N VAL A 212 -2.46 -3.73 23.32
CA VAL A 212 -2.12 -3.03 22.08
C VAL A 212 -1.01 -2.04 22.37
N TYR A 213 0.19 -2.20 21.79
CA TYR A 213 1.22 -1.18 21.99
C TYR A 213 1.02 0.03 21.04
N LEU A 214 1.22 1.22 21.58
CA LEU A 214 1.26 2.49 20.85
C LEU A 214 2.66 3.10 21.01
N PRO A 215 3.56 2.98 20.02
CA PRO A 215 4.88 3.56 20.12
C PRO A 215 4.77 5.08 20.00
N VAL A 216 5.40 5.79 20.93
CA VAL A 216 5.48 7.25 20.96
C VAL A 216 6.95 7.63 21.01
N ASP A 217 7.45 8.32 19.98
CA ASP A 217 8.83 8.78 19.97
C ASP A 217 8.99 9.95 20.97
N PRO A 218 9.83 9.82 22.01
CA PRO A 218 10.07 10.91 22.96
C PRO A 218 10.70 12.15 22.31
N GLN A 219 11.28 12.01 21.12
CA GLN A 219 11.90 13.12 20.37
C GLN A 219 10.88 13.93 19.56
N TYR A 220 9.61 13.51 19.49
CA TYR A 220 8.58 14.30 18.84
C TYR A 220 8.29 15.60 19.59
N PRO A 221 7.85 16.66 18.89
CA PRO A 221 7.38 17.87 19.53
C PRO A 221 6.30 17.57 20.58
N ALA A 222 6.34 18.27 21.71
CA ALA A 222 5.42 18.05 22.83
C ALA A 222 3.94 18.11 22.44
N GLU A 223 3.58 18.99 21.50
CA GLU A 223 2.23 19.09 20.95
C GLU A 223 1.80 17.80 20.23
N ARG A 224 2.69 17.21 19.41
CA ARG A 224 2.42 15.96 18.70
C ARG A 224 2.23 14.80 19.68
N VAL A 225 3.09 14.71 20.70
CA VAL A 225 2.95 13.70 21.75
C VAL A 225 1.64 13.89 22.52
N SER A 226 1.30 15.12 22.90
CA SER A 226 0.06 15.44 23.62
C SER A 226 -1.18 15.05 22.80
N PHE A 227 -1.17 15.36 21.51
CA PHE A 227 -2.21 14.96 20.57
C PHE A 227 -2.39 13.44 20.55
N ILE A 228 -1.31 12.69 20.33
CA ILE A 228 -1.35 11.21 20.27
C ILE A 228 -1.91 10.63 21.58
N LEU A 229 -1.44 11.09 22.73
CA LEU A 229 -1.89 10.59 24.03
C LEU A 229 -3.36 10.96 24.31
N THR A 230 -3.80 12.16 23.89
CA THR A 230 -5.19 12.63 24.08
C THR A 230 -6.17 11.87 23.19
N ASP A 231 -5.80 11.64 21.92
CA ASP A 231 -6.65 10.97 20.94
C ASP A 231 -6.71 9.46 21.20
N ALA A 232 -5.57 8.81 21.44
CA ALA A 232 -5.51 7.37 21.68
C ALA A 232 -6.03 6.94 23.06
N ARG A 233 -6.03 7.84 24.05
CA ARG A 233 -6.43 7.59 25.45
C ARG A 233 -5.85 6.27 26.00
N PRO A 234 -4.52 6.09 25.97
CA PRO A 234 -3.92 4.85 26.45
C PRO A 234 -4.22 4.63 27.93
N ALA A 235 -4.44 3.38 28.32
CA ALA A 235 -4.67 2.98 29.70
C ALA A 235 -3.41 3.15 30.58
N LEU A 236 -2.23 3.11 29.96
CA LEU A 236 -0.94 3.26 30.62
C LEU A 236 0.11 3.82 29.64
N LEU A 237 1.05 4.63 30.15
CA LEU A 237 2.26 5.06 29.47
C LEU A 237 3.49 4.40 30.12
N VAL A 238 4.17 3.54 29.38
CA VAL A 238 5.45 2.92 29.78
C VAL A 238 6.60 3.78 29.27
N THR A 239 7.50 4.18 30.16
CA THR A 239 8.66 5.02 29.85
C THR A 239 9.78 4.81 30.87
N ASP A 240 10.88 5.55 30.79
CA ASP A 240 11.95 5.60 31.80
C ASP A 240 12.14 7.05 32.29
N GLY A 241 12.87 7.24 33.39
CA GLY A 241 13.11 8.55 33.97
C GLY A 241 13.66 9.59 32.98
N PRO A 242 14.73 9.28 32.22
CA PRO A 242 15.27 10.18 31.21
C PRO A 242 14.27 10.56 30.12
N ALA A 243 13.55 9.60 29.54
CA ALA A 243 12.55 9.87 28.49
C ALA A 243 11.35 10.63 29.05
N ALA A 244 10.88 10.29 30.26
CA ALA A 244 9.76 10.93 30.92
C ALA A 244 9.94 12.44 31.12
N ALA A 245 11.19 12.89 31.29
CA ALA A 245 11.52 14.31 31.42
C ALA A 245 11.24 15.13 30.15
N GLY A 246 11.30 14.50 28.97
CA GLY A 246 10.99 15.13 27.68
C GLY A 246 9.52 15.06 27.28
N LEU A 247 8.70 14.27 27.99
CA LEU A 247 7.29 14.06 27.65
C LEU A 247 6.42 15.19 28.23
N PRO A 248 5.39 15.65 27.49
CA PRO A 248 4.43 16.62 28.02
C PRO A 248 3.69 16.05 29.24
N ALA A 249 3.15 16.93 30.08
CA ALA A 249 2.24 16.51 31.15
C ALA A 249 0.97 15.87 30.55
N SER A 250 0.49 14.80 31.19
CA SER A 250 -0.68 14.04 30.73
C SER A 250 -1.37 13.37 31.91
N ASP A 251 -2.68 13.19 31.83
CA ASP A 251 -3.45 12.45 32.85
C ASP A 251 -3.31 10.92 32.73
N VAL A 252 -2.62 10.44 31.69
CA VAL A 252 -2.32 9.02 31.48
C VAL A 252 -1.43 8.50 32.62
N PRO A 253 -1.82 7.41 33.32
CA PRO A 253 -0.97 6.77 34.33
C PRO A 253 0.38 6.34 33.76
N ARG A 254 1.46 6.52 34.52
CA ARG A 254 2.84 6.23 34.05
C ARG A 254 3.46 5.05 34.78
N LEU A 255 4.17 4.20 34.04
CA LEU A 255 5.06 3.16 34.56
C LEU A 255 6.50 3.49 34.15
N LEU A 256 7.34 3.80 35.13
CA LEU A 256 8.78 4.01 34.94
C LEU A 256 9.54 2.69 35.07
N LEU A 257 10.25 2.28 34.02
CA LEU A 257 10.98 1.01 34.00
C LEU A 257 12.27 1.02 34.83
N ASP A 258 12.82 2.20 35.12
CA ASP A 258 14.01 2.41 35.96
C ASP A 258 13.69 2.68 37.43
N GLY A 259 12.41 2.64 37.82
CA GLY A 259 11.99 2.71 39.22
C GLY A 259 12.22 1.40 39.98
N PRO A 260 12.02 1.40 41.32
CA PRO A 260 12.09 0.17 42.11
C PRO A 260 11.07 -0.85 41.58
N SER A 261 11.57 -1.96 41.06
CA SER A 261 10.74 -3.09 40.65
C SER A 261 9.91 -3.55 41.84
N ALA A 262 8.60 -3.71 41.65
CA ALA A 262 7.83 -4.52 42.57
C ALA A 262 8.40 -5.95 42.44
N ASP A 263 9.14 -6.37 43.47
CA ASP A 263 9.88 -7.63 43.52
C ASP A 263 8.98 -8.78 43.06
N ASP A 264 9.30 -9.34 41.90
CA ASP A 264 8.57 -10.43 41.27
C ASP A 264 9.31 -11.71 41.62
N GLY A 265 8.78 -12.47 42.59
CA GLY A 265 9.25 -13.82 42.85
C GLY A 265 9.38 -14.59 41.53
N PRO A 266 10.49 -15.30 41.28
CA PRO A 266 10.93 -15.70 39.94
C PRO A 266 10.06 -16.76 39.22
N ASP A 267 8.90 -17.15 39.76
CA ASP A 267 8.24 -18.41 39.37
C ASP A 267 6.70 -18.32 39.21
N ALA A 268 6.12 -17.12 39.22
CA ALA A 268 4.68 -16.97 38.96
C ALA A 268 4.40 -17.00 37.45
N SER A 269 3.65 -18.00 36.97
CA SER A 269 3.14 -18.03 35.59
C SER A 269 2.26 -16.80 35.31
N LEU A 270 2.33 -16.23 34.09
CA LEU A 270 1.42 -15.16 33.66
C LEU A 270 -0.05 -15.53 33.85
N ASP A 271 -0.41 -16.79 33.64
CA ASP A 271 -1.77 -17.32 33.84
C ASP A 271 -2.23 -17.29 35.31
N SER A 272 -1.30 -17.21 36.26
CA SER A 272 -1.60 -17.20 37.70
C SER A 272 -1.84 -15.79 38.26
N VAL A 273 -1.66 -14.76 37.44
CA VAL A 273 -1.79 -13.36 37.85
C VAL A 273 -3.26 -12.92 37.89
N PRO A 274 -3.72 -12.24 38.96
CA PRO A 274 -5.05 -11.61 38.97
C PRO A 274 -5.21 -10.67 37.76
N GLY A 275 -6.20 -10.94 36.91
CA GLY A 275 -6.42 -10.20 35.65
C GLY A 275 -6.13 -11.01 34.37
N ALA A 276 -5.42 -12.14 34.47
CA ALA A 276 -5.10 -13.05 33.35
C ALA A 276 -6.33 -13.78 32.75
N ALA A 277 -7.54 -13.56 33.29
CA ALA A 277 -8.76 -14.16 32.77
C ALA A 277 -9.09 -13.71 31.32
N ARG A 278 -8.56 -12.55 30.89
CA ARG A 278 -8.67 -12.07 29.51
C ARG A 278 -7.47 -12.56 28.70
N ARG A 279 -7.65 -13.62 27.90
CA ARG A 279 -6.62 -14.13 26.99
C ARG A 279 -6.73 -13.46 25.61
N ALA A 280 -5.59 -13.04 25.07
CA ALA A 280 -5.51 -12.54 23.72
C ALA A 280 -5.75 -13.65 22.69
N VAL A 281 -6.41 -13.29 21.60
CA VAL A 281 -6.63 -14.11 20.40
C VAL A 281 -5.99 -13.42 19.19
N PRO A 282 -5.70 -14.15 18.10
CA PRO A 282 -5.07 -13.56 16.91
C PRO A 282 -5.88 -12.42 16.25
N ALA A 283 -7.18 -12.33 16.54
CA ALA A 283 -8.04 -11.26 16.04
C ALA A 283 -7.96 -9.95 16.84
N ASN A 284 -7.31 -9.96 18.02
CA ASN A 284 -7.13 -8.73 18.80
C ASN A 284 -6.16 -7.78 18.10
N ALA A 285 -6.31 -6.48 18.36
CA ALA A 285 -5.34 -5.49 17.91
C ALA A 285 -3.96 -5.78 18.51
N ALA A 286 -2.91 -5.75 17.69
CA ALA A 286 -1.53 -5.93 18.15
C ALA A 286 -0.85 -4.59 18.49
N TYR A 287 -1.15 -3.56 17.70
CA TYR A 287 -0.57 -2.24 17.82
C TYR A 287 -1.48 -1.14 17.28
N MET A 288 -1.20 0.09 17.66
CA MET A 288 -1.76 1.30 17.09
C MET A 288 -0.62 2.19 16.62
N ILE A 289 -0.57 2.55 15.33
CA ILE A 289 0.47 3.42 14.76
C ILE A 289 -0.18 4.68 14.20
N TYR A 290 0.28 5.84 14.68
CA TYR A 290 -0.09 7.13 14.10
C TYR A 290 0.74 7.42 12.86
N THR A 291 0.07 7.74 11.76
CA THR A 291 0.73 8.16 10.52
C THR A 291 0.81 9.68 10.45
N SER A 292 1.51 10.21 9.44
CA SER A 292 1.82 11.63 9.27
C SER A 292 0.62 12.56 9.08
N GLY A 293 -0.62 12.06 9.14
CA GLY A 293 -1.85 12.85 9.18
C GLY A 293 -1.85 13.99 8.16
N SER A 294 -2.02 13.67 6.88
CA SER A 294 -1.97 14.67 5.80
C SER A 294 -3.01 15.78 5.92
N THR A 295 -4.01 15.62 6.80
CA THR A 295 -5.07 16.59 7.09
C THR A 295 -4.72 17.60 8.18
N GLY A 296 -3.58 17.46 8.87
CA GLY A 296 -3.24 18.24 10.06
C GLY A 296 -3.90 17.66 11.30
#